data_AF-A0A3L7TIK6-F1
#
_entry.id   AF-A0A3L7TIK6-F1
#
_cell.length_a   1.000
_cell.length_b   1.000
_cell.length_c   1.000
_cell.angle_alpha   90.00
_cell.angle_beta   90.00
_cell.angle_gamma   90.00
#
_symmetry.space_group_name_H-M   'P 1'
#
loop_
_entity.id
_entity.type
_entity.pdbx_description
1 polymer ?
#
loop_
_entity_poly.entity_id
_entity_poly.type
_entity_poly.pdbx_seq_one_letter_code
_entity_poly.pdbx_strand_id
1 'polypeptide(L)'
;MRRGAHEYSWRSPCSHHHGRIRGQTKHLVECSSERRDLGRGDHVGSIITHGPRRIRHPLGQPYGDQVMTIAFTNTFTSDFVNAAAGSTLRTAEFVLPGHPDKLADAIADAIVQEARRRESRALVAIEVALHRNIVFIDGRVACDEVQSMDFKKIAHEVYRSAGFTKPFVRRAMRLRVITDICVGPLLPGELELREVSDDQSIVIGYASSLPGTDALPVEHALARKLAMALYALRCEQPELCLGPDGKVIVFIEESHDARNFRVVDVSLSIQHTAQWNAVAARRAIEARMHLAIEAFALAVPGFASSQDHTLTINGDGDFIEGGPHGDNGLSGKKLVADFYGPRVPIGGGAMSGKDFCKVDRAGPLIARELALAAVQRLGCRECLVTLGIRPGDREFRIVRVEAENRQRLDTTRLHGLVDMRLESKEYWPDQRGDLVQIARWGHFTAERAVHPMLGDLCGSTSPEQMRAAVHAARRLGAKYVARPC
;
A
#
# COMPACT_ATOMS: atom_id res chain seq x y z
N MET A 1 8.68 -36.42 -43.51
CA MET A 1 10.01 -36.89 -43.02
C MET A 1 10.55 -35.85 -42.04
N ARG A 2 11.12 -36.36 -40.94
CA ARG A 2 11.32 -35.70 -39.64
C ARG A 2 12.25 -34.47 -39.71
N ARG A 3 11.88 -33.39 -39.01
CA ARG A 3 12.82 -32.33 -38.58
C ARG A 3 12.95 -32.43 -37.05
N GLY A 4 14.21 -32.46 -36.60
CA GLY A 4 14.59 -32.74 -35.22
C GLY A 4 14.20 -31.63 -34.25
N ALA A 5 13.66 -32.03 -33.11
CA ALA A 5 13.58 -31.22 -31.92
C ALA A 5 14.89 -31.38 -31.16
N HIS A 6 15.59 -30.26 -30.93
CA HIS A 6 16.70 -30.19 -29.98
C HIS A 6 16.12 -29.89 -28.60
N GLU A 7 16.14 -30.89 -27.71
CA GLU A 7 15.93 -30.70 -26.28
C GLU A 7 17.19 -30.07 -25.65
N TYR A 8 17.05 -28.86 -25.11
CA TYR A 8 18.05 -28.27 -24.22
C TYR A 8 17.76 -28.72 -22.78
N SER A 9 18.55 -29.66 -22.27
CA SER A 9 18.50 -30.04 -20.85
C SER A 9 19.32 -29.05 -20.02
N TRP A 10 18.67 -28.33 -19.12
CA TRP A 10 19.35 -27.59 -18.04
C TRP A 10 19.84 -28.59 -16.98
N ARG A 11 21.16 -28.77 -16.86
CA ARG A 11 21.80 -29.49 -15.74
C ARG A 11 22.53 -28.49 -14.85
N SER A 12 22.01 -28.25 -13.65
CA SER A 12 22.73 -27.55 -12.58
C SER A 12 23.73 -28.50 -11.90
N PRO A 13 24.99 -28.11 -11.68
CA PRO A 13 25.91 -28.88 -10.85
C PRO A 13 25.88 -28.36 -9.40
N CYS A 14 25.09 -29.01 -8.54
CA CYS A 14 25.23 -28.87 -7.09
C CYS A 14 25.81 -30.17 -6.50
N SER A 15 27.09 -30.11 -6.17
CA SER A 15 27.86 -31.17 -5.51
C SER A 15 27.26 -31.57 -4.16
N HIS A 16 26.94 -32.85 -4.00
CA HIS A 16 26.51 -33.47 -2.76
C HIS A 16 27.67 -33.64 -1.77
N HIS A 17 27.48 -33.18 -0.53
CA HIS A 17 28.24 -33.65 0.63
C HIS A 17 27.33 -34.50 1.51
N HIS A 18 27.64 -35.79 1.60
CA HIS A 18 26.97 -36.75 2.47
C HIS A 18 27.59 -36.71 3.87
N GLY A 19 26.89 -36.10 4.83
CA GLY A 19 27.13 -36.28 6.27
C GLY A 19 26.09 -37.22 6.87
N ARG A 20 26.51 -38.41 7.29
CA ARG A 20 25.68 -39.35 8.08
C ARG A 20 25.50 -38.81 9.50
N ILE A 21 24.25 -38.64 9.93
CA ILE A 21 23.90 -38.64 11.37
C ILE A 21 22.72 -39.61 11.57
N ARG A 22 22.92 -40.58 12.46
CA ARG A 22 21.96 -41.60 12.90
C ARG A 22 21.05 -41.02 13.99
N GLY A 23 19.78 -41.39 13.99
CA GLY A 23 18.93 -41.42 15.19
C GLY A 23 17.55 -40.77 15.03
N GLN A 24 16.51 -41.63 14.96
CA GLN A 24 15.17 -41.55 15.59
C GLN A 24 14.35 -40.23 15.41
N THR A 25 13.09 -40.18 14.98
CA THR A 25 11.98 -41.14 14.88
C THR A 25 10.99 -40.53 13.86
N LYS A 26 10.59 -41.26 12.82
CA LYS A 26 9.59 -40.77 11.84
C LYS A 26 8.18 -41.08 12.33
N HIS A 27 7.38 -40.06 12.62
CA HIS A 27 5.92 -40.18 12.55
C HIS A 27 5.51 -39.94 11.09
N LEU A 28 5.27 -41.04 10.38
CA LEU A 28 4.59 -41.06 9.08
C LEU A 28 3.09 -40.86 9.34
N VAL A 29 2.53 -39.76 8.84
CA VAL A 29 1.08 -39.63 8.65
C VAL A 29 0.79 -40.12 7.23
N GLU A 30 0.27 -41.33 7.11
CA GLU A 30 -0.30 -41.84 5.87
C GLU A 30 -1.60 -41.08 5.56
N CYS A 31 -1.65 -40.45 4.40
CA CYS A 31 -2.87 -39.85 3.86
C CYS A 31 -3.49 -40.87 2.91
N SER A 32 -4.48 -41.63 3.40
CA SER A 32 -5.27 -42.54 2.57
C SER A 32 -6.27 -41.74 1.74
N SER A 33 -6.18 -41.87 0.42
CA SER A 33 -7.15 -41.36 -0.54
C SER A 33 -8.33 -42.32 -0.65
N GLU A 34 -9.46 -42.02 0.01
CA GLU A 34 -10.75 -42.62 -0.36
C GLU A 34 -11.52 -41.65 -1.26
N ARG A 35 -11.66 -42.04 -2.55
CA ARG A 35 -12.68 -41.48 -3.45
C ARG A 35 -14.04 -42.01 -3.02
N ARG A 36 -15.02 -41.13 -2.81
CA ARG A 36 -16.44 -41.47 -2.86
C ARG A 36 -17.17 -40.47 -3.75
N ASP A 37 -17.61 -40.97 -4.90
CA ASP A 37 -18.66 -40.38 -5.71
C ASP A 37 -19.99 -40.49 -4.96
N LEU A 38 -20.65 -39.37 -4.64
CA LEU A 38 -22.08 -39.33 -4.36
C LEU A 38 -22.70 -38.04 -4.92
N GLY A 39 -23.82 -38.22 -5.63
CA GLY A 39 -24.44 -37.26 -6.53
C GLY A 39 -25.28 -36.15 -5.89
N ARG A 40 -25.95 -35.43 -6.79
CA ARG A 40 -26.83 -34.27 -6.59
C ARG A 40 -27.87 -34.47 -5.47
N GLY A 41 -28.02 -33.45 -4.62
CA GLY A 41 -29.15 -33.30 -3.70
C GLY A 41 -28.97 -32.08 -2.79
N ASP A 42 -29.92 -31.14 -2.83
CA ASP A 42 -29.99 -29.95 -1.98
C ASP A 42 -30.03 -30.33 -0.49
N HIS A 43 -29.10 -29.82 0.33
CA HIS A 43 -29.24 -29.89 1.78
C HIS A 43 -28.71 -28.63 2.48
N VAL A 44 -29.65 -28.01 3.20
CA VAL A 44 -29.48 -27.00 4.26
C VAL A 44 -28.53 -27.55 5.33
N GLY A 45 -27.41 -26.88 5.55
CA GLY A 45 -26.39 -27.30 6.53
C GLY A 45 -26.81 -26.98 7.97
N SER A 46 -27.12 -28.00 8.75
CA SER A 46 -27.18 -27.97 10.21
C SER A 46 -25.76 -28.02 10.80
N ILE A 47 -25.43 -27.07 11.67
CA ILE A 47 -24.15 -27.04 12.38
C ILE A 47 -24.20 -28.03 13.54
N ILE A 48 -23.41 -29.11 13.44
CA ILE A 48 -23.19 -30.08 14.53
C ILE A 48 -22.15 -29.49 15.48
N THR A 49 -22.60 -29.03 16.66
CA THR A 49 -21.72 -28.62 17.75
C THR A 49 -21.12 -29.84 18.44
N HIS A 50 -19.79 -29.96 18.43
CA HIS A 50 -19.08 -30.98 19.22
C HIS A 50 -19.00 -30.51 20.68
N GLY A 51 -19.62 -31.26 21.60
CA GLY A 51 -19.53 -31.00 23.03
C GLY A 51 -18.12 -31.20 23.60
N PRO A 52 -17.79 -30.57 24.74
CA PRO A 52 -16.44 -30.59 25.30
C PRO A 52 -16.04 -32.00 25.77
N ARG A 53 -14.90 -32.49 25.26
CA ARG A 53 -14.25 -33.73 25.74
C ARG A 53 -13.78 -33.52 27.19
N ARG A 54 -14.31 -34.31 28.12
CA ARG A 54 -13.87 -34.37 29.52
C ARG A 54 -12.45 -34.96 29.60
N ILE A 55 -11.48 -34.14 30.01
CA ILE A 55 -10.17 -34.61 30.48
C ILE A 55 -10.36 -35.02 31.95
N ARG A 56 -10.14 -36.30 32.29
CA ARG A 56 -10.16 -36.79 33.68
C ARG A 56 -8.78 -36.59 34.30
N HIS A 57 -8.69 -35.82 35.37
CA HIS A 57 -7.53 -35.79 36.26
C HIS A 57 -7.69 -36.89 37.33
N PRO A 58 -6.64 -37.65 37.70
CA PRO A 58 -6.71 -38.60 38.79
C PRO A 58 -6.54 -37.83 40.11
N LEU A 59 -7.57 -37.86 40.95
CA LEU A 59 -7.60 -37.73 42.42
C LEU A 59 -9.01 -37.23 42.78
N GLY A 60 -9.81 -38.12 43.36
CA GLY A 60 -11.20 -37.86 43.69
C GLY A 60 -11.37 -37.01 44.95
N GLN A 61 -12.05 -35.87 44.81
CA GLN A 61 -12.88 -35.27 45.86
C GLN A 61 -14.06 -34.53 45.20
N PRO A 62 -15.30 -34.65 45.72
CA PRO A 62 -16.44 -33.90 45.22
C PRO A 62 -16.49 -32.51 45.87
N TYR A 63 -16.66 -31.46 45.08
CA TYR A 63 -17.02 -30.12 45.59
C TYR A 63 -18.40 -29.76 45.07
N GLY A 64 -19.24 -29.26 45.97
CA GLY A 64 -20.69 -29.14 45.83
C GLY A 64 -21.17 -28.15 44.76
N ASP A 65 -22.37 -28.42 44.29
CA ASP A 65 -23.13 -27.63 43.33
C ASP A 65 -23.44 -26.24 43.89
N GLN A 66 -22.70 -25.23 43.43
CA GLN A 66 -23.20 -23.86 43.31
C GLN A 66 -23.20 -23.49 41.84
N VAL A 67 -24.32 -23.74 41.19
CA VAL A 67 -24.60 -23.22 39.85
C VAL A 67 -24.86 -21.72 39.99
N MET A 68 -23.79 -20.92 39.90
CA MET A 68 -23.92 -19.51 39.55
C MET A 68 -24.37 -19.45 38.09
N THR A 69 -25.68 -19.31 37.89
CA THR A 69 -26.24 -18.95 36.59
C THR A 69 -25.82 -17.51 36.29
N ILE A 70 -24.62 -17.34 35.74
CA ILE A 70 -24.25 -16.12 35.03
C ILE A 70 -25.09 -16.16 33.76
N ALA A 71 -26.19 -15.41 33.76
CA ALA A 71 -26.94 -15.12 32.55
C ALA A 71 -26.00 -14.35 31.62
N PHE A 72 -25.33 -15.07 30.73
CA PHE A 72 -24.78 -14.47 29.51
C PHE A 72 -25.99 -14.07 28.68
N THR A 73 -26.46 -12.85 28.86
CA THR A 73 -27.18 -12.15 27.79
C THR A 73 -26.17 -12.01 26.66
N ASN A 74 -26.17 -13.00 25.75
CA ASN A 74 -25.59 -12.85 24.43
C ASN A 74 -26.41 -11.81 23.66
N THR A 75 -26.28 -10.54 24.02
CA THR A 75 -26.39 -9.45 23.07
C THR A 75 -25.13 -9.53 22.22
N PHE A 76 -25.12 -10.46 21.25
CA PHE A 76 -24.45 -10.17 19.99
C PHE A 76 -25.27 -9.03 19.36
N THR A 77 -25.03 -7.79 19.79
CA THR A 77 -25.27 -6.67 18.89
C THR A 77 -24.32 -6.93 17.75
N SER A 78 -24.88 -7.29 16.60
CA SER A 78 -24.09 -7.35 15.39
C SER A 78 -23.60 -5.92 15.14
N ASP A 79 -22.35 -5.64 15.46
CA ASP A 79 -21.69 -4.35 15.24
C ASP A 79 -21.44 -4.13 13.73
N PHE A 80 -22.48 -4.31 12.91
CA PHE A 80 -22.45 -3.90 11.52
C PHE A 80 -22.52 -2.38 11.51
N VAL A 81 -21.44 -1.75 11.05
CA VAL A 81 -21.51 -0.36 10.57
C VAL A 81 -22.42 -0.39 9.34
N ASN A 82 -23.70 -0.12 9.54
CA ASN A 82 -24.68 -0.08 8.45
C ASN A 82 -24.66 1.33 7.85
N ALA A 83 -24.62 1.41 6.52
CA ALA A 83 -24.84 2.66 5.83
C ALA A 83 -26.27 3.17 6.11
N ALA A 84 -26.45 4.48 6.29
CA ALA A 84 -27.79 5.07 6.29
C ALA A 84 -28.56 4.69 5.00
N ALA A 85 -29.89 4.58 5.09
CA ALA A 85 -30.73 4.29 3.92
C ALA A 85 -30.47 5.32 2.80
N GLY A 86 -30.20 4.84 1.58
CA GLY A 86 -29.84 5.72 0.47
C GLY A 86 -28.34 6.08 0.39
N SER A 87 -27.47 5.38 1.15
CA SER A 87 -26.02 5.56 1.09
C SER A 87 -25.27 4.23 1.02
N THR A 88 -24.01 4.29 0.57
CA THR A 88 -23.06 3.18 0.58
C THR A 88 -21.94 3.48 1.54
N LEU A 89 -21.64 2.52 2.44
CA LEU A 89 -20.45 2.60 3.27
C LEU A 89 -19.20 2.24 2.44
N ARG A 90 -18.19 3.08 2.50
CA ARG A 90 -16.87 2.88 1.88
C ARG A 90 -15.81 2.87 2.97
N THR A 91 -14.76 2.10 2.75
CA THR A 91 -13.61 2.07 3.65
C THR A 91 -12.31 2.07 2.87
N ALA A 92 -11.26 2.62 3.46
CA ALA A 92 -9.90 2.49 2.97
C ALA A 92 -8.91 2.61 4.13
N GLU A 93 -7.73 2.04 3.95
CA GLU A 93 -6.64 2.13 4.89
C GLU A 93 -5.39 2.73 4.26
N PHE A 94 -4.50 3.23 5.12
CA PHE A 94 -3.16 3.69 4.77
C PHE A 94 -2.21 3.44 5.94
N VAL A 95 -0.91 3.33 5.65
CA VAL A 95 0.13 3.07 6.65
C VAL A 95 1.25 4.09 6.55
N LEU A 96 1.91 4.38 7.66
CA LEU A 96 3.01 5.34 7.74
C LEU A 96 4.32 4.75 7.17
N PRO A 97 5.31 5.60 6.85
CA PRO A 97 6.62 5.18 6.32
C PRO A 97 7.38 4.16 7.17
N GLY A 98 7.10 4.07 8.47
CA GLY A 98 7.75 3.10 9.35
C GLY A 98 7.10 1.72 9.39
N HIS A 99 5.95 1.53 8.72
CA HIS A 99 5.36 0.21 8.54
C HIS A 99 6.36 -0.72 7.83
N PRO A 100 6.56 -1.97 8.28
CA PRO A 100 7.61 -2.83 7.75
C PRO A 100 7.48 -3.11 6.25
N ASP A 101 6.29 -3.33 5.71
CA ASP A 101 6.11 -3.42 4.24
C ASP A 101 6.52 -2.14 3.50
N LYS A 102 6.13 -0.95 3.99
CA LYS A 102 6.50 0.31 3.36
C LYS A 102 7.99 0.62 3.45
N LEU A 103 8.66 0.17 4.51
CA LEU A 103 10.12 0.20 4.58
C LEU A 103 10.74 -0.68 3.49
N ALA A 104 10.20 -1.88 3.27
CA ALA A 104 10.69 -2.80 2.25
C ALA A 104 10.53 -2.20 0.85
N ASP A 105 9.35 -1.66 0.55
CA ASP A 105 9.05 -0.92 -0.68
C ASP A 105 10.02 0.25 -0.89
N ALA A 106 10.24 1.07 0.15
CA ALA A 106 11.13 2.23 0.09
C ALA A 106 12.61 1.85 -0.10
N ILE A 107 13.08 0.75 0.48
CA ILE A 107 14.44 0.22 0.24
C ILE A 107 14.57 -0.25 -1.20
N ALA A 108 13.56 -0.99 -1.69
CA ALA A 108 13.56 -1.50 -3.05
C ALA A 108 13.62 -0.34 -4.06
N ASP A 109 12.84 0.71 -3.83
CA ASP A 109 12.80 1.88 -4.70
C ASP A 109 13.99 2.81 -4.58
N ALA A 110 14.63 2.89 -3.41
CA ALA A 110 15.90 3.59 -3.27
C ALA A 110 17.00 2.93 -4.12
N ILE A 111 16.99 1.59 -4.23
CA ILE A 111 17.92 0.85 -5.09
C ILE A 111 17.62 1.07 -6.57
N VAL A 112 16.34 1.03 -6.96
CA VAL A 112 15.92 1.40 -8.33
C VAL A 112 16.40 2.82 -8.65
N GLN A 113 16.21 3.78 -7.75
CA GLN A 113 16.62 5.16 -7.95
C GLN A 113 18.14 5.30 -8.13
N GLU A 114 18.94 4.66 -7.28
CA GLU A 114 20.40 4.73 -7.38
C GLU A 114 20.93 4.03 -8.63
N ALA A 115 20.37 2.87 -9.01
CA ALA A 115 20.76 2.18 -10.25
C ALA A 115 20.46 3.05 -11.49
N ARG A 116 19.29 3.70 -11.51
CA ARG A 116 18.88 4.57 -12.62
C ARG A 116 19.67 5.87 -12.71
N ARG A 117 20.16 6.39 -11.58
CA ARG A 117 21.06 7.56 -11.56
C ARG A 117 22.40 7.26 -12.26
N ARG A 118 22.79 5.99 -12.30
CA ARG A 118 24.02 5.52 -12.96
C ARG A 118 23.77 5.24 -14.44
N GLU A 119 22.66 4.58 -14.75
CA GLU A 119 22.27 4.24 -16.11
C GLU A 119 20.76 4.36 -16.29
N SER A 120 20.29 5.21 -17.23
CA SER A 120 18.86 5.47 -17.46
C SER A 120 18.03 4.20 -17.66
N ARG A 121 18.62 3.23 -18.38
CA ARG A 121 18.10 1.90 -18.73
C ARG A 121 18.55 0.79 -17.78
N ALA A 122 19.01 1.11 -16.57
CA ALA A 122 19.32 0.10 -15.56
C ALA A 122 18.18 -0.95 -15.45
N LEU A 123 18.56 -2.22 -15.38
CA LEU A 123 17.63 -3.33 -15.13
C LEU A 123 17.60 -3.59 -13.63
N VAL A 124 16.42 -3.45 -13.04
CA VAL A 124 16.21 -3.69 -11.61
C VAL A 124 14.96 -4.51 -11.42
N ALA A 125 15.12 -5.66 -10.80
CA ALA A 125 14.03 -6.51 -10.33
C ALA A 125 14.51 -7.15 -9.03
N ILE A 126 14.19 -6.50 -7.91
CA ILE A 126 14.62 -6.93 -6.58
C ILE A 126 13.41 -7.06 -5.65
N GLU A 127 13.55 -7.92 -4.65
CA GLU A 127 12.63 -7.99 -3.52
C GLU A 127 13.38 -7.68 -2.22
N VAL A 128 12.65 -7.18 -1.24
CA VAL A 128 13.18 -6.84 0.09
C VAL A 128 12.31 -7.50 1.15
N ALA A 129 12.93 -8.26 2.04
CA ALA A 129 12.29 -8.84 3.22
C ALA A 129 12.93 -8.33 4.51
N LEU A 130 12.10 -7.92 5.47
CA LEU A 130 12.50 -7.31 6.73
C LEU A 130 11.97 -8.13 7.91
N HIS A 131 12.84 -8.42 8.88
CA HIS A 131 12.42 -8.89 10.19
C HIS A 131 13.44 -8.51 11.26
N ARG A 132 12.97 -7.87 12.33
CA ARG A 132 13.76 -7.32 13.43
C ARG A 132 14.86 -6.39 12.95
N ASN A 133 16.10 -6.86 12.93
CA ASN A 133 17.28 -6.11 12.49
C ASN A 133 17.92 -6.69 11.23
N ILE A 134 17.22 -7.59 10.52
CA ILE A 134 17.68 -8.17 9.27
C ILE A 134 16.93 -7.51 8.12
N VAL A 135 17.69 -7.06 7.13
CA VAL A 135 17.22 -6.65 5.81
C VAL A 135 17.79 -7.69 4.84
N PHE A 136 16.93 -8.45 4.19
CA PHE A 136 17.32 -9.38 3.13
C PHE A 136 16.90 -8.79 1.78
N ILE A 137 17.83 -8.75 0.83
CA ILE A 137 17.61 -8.19 -0.51
C ILE A 137 18.06 -9.24 -1.52
N ASP A 138 17.21 -9.61 -2.47
CA ASP A 138 17.54 -10.55 -3.54
C ASP A 138 17.10 -10.01 -4.91
N GLY A 139 17.43 -10.74 -5.98
CA GLY A 139 17.03 -10.43 -7.35
C GLY A 139 18.18 -9.99 -8.25
N ARG A 140 17.92 -9.06 -9.18
CA ARG A 140 18.89 -8.60 -10.21
C ARG A 140 18.98 -7.08 -10.22
N VAL A 141 20.21 -6.58 -10.19
CA VAL A 141 20.55 -5.18 -10.49
C VAL A 141 21.61 -5.16 -11.57
N ALA A 142 21.30 -4.57 -12.72
CA ALA A 142 22.22 -4.38 -13.83
C ALA A 142 22.32 -2.91 -14.21
N CYS A 143 23.51 -2.32 -14.01
CA CYS A 143 23.81 -0.96 -14.45
C CYS A 143 25.32 -0.68 -14.44
N ASP A 144 25.69 0.45 -15.01
CA ASP A 144 27.04 1.01 -14.89
C ASP A 144 27.48 1.20 -13.42
N GLU A 145 28.72 0.79 -13.13
CA GLU A 145 29.36 0.90 -11.82
C GLU A 145 28.57 0.29 -10.64
N VAL A 146 27.70 -0.70 -10.89
CA VAL A 146 26.87 -1.38 -9.87
C VAL A 146 27.66 -1.87 -8.66
N GLN A 147 28.93 -2.26 -8.83
CA GLN A 147 29.82 -2.71 -7.76
C GLN A 147 30.10 -1.64 -6.69
N SER A 148 29.87 -0.37 -7.00
CA SER A 148 30.03 0.76 -6.06
C SER A 148 28.74 1.15 -5.35
N MET A 149 27.62 0.48 -5.64
CA MET A 149 26.37 0.69 -4.93
C MET A 149 26.44 0.12 -3.51
N ASP A 150 26.23 0.97 -2.52
CA ASP A 150 26.22 0.58 -1.11
C ASP A 150 24.78 0.30 -0.64
N PHE A 151 24.30 -0.93 -0.88
CA PHE A 151 22.97 -1.39 -0.47
C PHE A 151 22.74 -1.24 1.05
N LYS A 152 23.81 -1.39 1.85
CA LYS A 152 23.73 -1.22 3.29
C LYS A 152 23.45 0.23 3.66
N LYS A 153 24.21 1.17 3.09
CA LYS A 153 23.99 2.61 3.29
C LYS A 153 22.59 3.03 2.83
N ILE A 154 22.13 2.53 1.70
CA ILE A 154 20.76 2.77 1.20
C ILE A 154 19.72 2.32 2.23
N ALA A 155 19.80 1.07 2.71
CA ALA A 155 18.87 0.56 3.71
C ALA A 155 18.90 1.40 5.00
N HIS A 156 20.08 1.73 5.51
CA HIS A 156 20.22 2.58 6.70
C HIS A 156 19.60 3.96 6.52
N GLU A 157 19.75 4.57 5.34
CA GLU A 157 19.18 5.87 5.02
C GLU A 157 17.65 5.84 4.95
N VAL A 158 17.07 4.77 4.40
CA VAL A 158 15.61 4.59 4.38
C VAL A 158 15.05 4.44 5.79
N TYR A 159 15.68 3.62 6.65
CA TYR A 159 15.27 3.50 8.06
C TYR A 159 15.39 4.84 8.79
N ARG A 160 16.50 5.56 8.60
CA ARG A 160 16.73 6.87 9.24
C ARG A 160 15.66 7.87 8.83
N SER A 161 15.41 8.02 7.53
CA SER A 161 14.43 8.97 6.99
C SER A 161 12.98 8.59 7.31
N ALA A 162 12.68 7.30 7.53
CA ALA A 162 11.37 6.85 8.02
C ALA A 162 11.11 7.23 9.49
N GLY A 163 12.15 7.64 10.23
CA GLY A 163 12.04 8.03 11.63
C GLY A 163 12.48 6.95 12.62
N PHE A 164 13.18 5.89 12.17
CA PHE A 164 13.91 5.00 13.08
C PHE A 164 15.21 5.67 13.53
N THR A 165 15.04 6.76 14.30
CA THR A 165 16.06 7.49 15.05
C THR A 165 15.85 7.26 16.56
N LYS A 166 16.73 7.76 17.44
CA LYS A 166 16.45 7.70 18.89
C LYS A 166 15.10 8.41 19.16
N PRO A 167 14.21 7.85 20.01
CA PRO A 167 14.37 6.65 20.85
C PRO A 167 14.02 5.29 20.20
N PHE A 168 13.45 5.27 19.00
CA PHE A 168 13.01 4.07 18.26
C PHE A 168 14.15 3.23 17.66
N VAL A 169 15.40 3.65 17.87
CA VAL A 169 16.62 3.06 17.31
C VAL A 169 17.15 1.82 18.02
N ARG A 170 16.56 1.35 19.13
CA ARG A 170 17.19 0.32 19.99
C ARG A 170 17.71 -0.91 19.22
N ARG A 171 17.20 -1.23 18.01
CA ARG A 171 17.80 -2.17 17.06
C ARG A 171 18.09 -1.66 15.63
N ALA A 172 17.61 -0.47 15.22
CA ALA A 172 17.79 0.07 13.86
C ALA A 172 19.22 0.52 13.52
N MET A 173 20.11 0.70 14.51
CA MET A 173 21.55 0.95 14.25
C MET A 173 22.38 -0.33 14.08
N ARG A 174 21.79 -1.51 14.29
CA ARG A 174 22.45 -2.82 14.09
C ARG A 174 21.80 -3.59 12.94
N LEU A 175 21.42 -2.89 11.87
CA LEU A 175 20.91 -3.56 10.67
C LEU A 175 21.99 -4.48 10.11
N ARG A 176 21.62 -5.74 9.93
CA ARG A 176 22.36 -6.73 9.17
C ARG A 176 21.70 -6.80 7.80
N VAL A 177 22.33 -6.14 6.83
CA VAL A 177 21.89 -6.20 5.44
C VAL A 177 22.56 -7.40 4.80
N ILE A 178 21.76 -8.34 4.34
CA ILE A 178 22.16 -9.57 3.68
C ILE A 178 21.64 -9.49 2.25
N THR A 179 22.51 -9.75 1.28
CA THR A 179 22.17 -9.63 -0.13
C THR A 179 22.42 -10.96 -0.84
N ASP A 180 21.45 -11.41 -1.63
CA ASP A 180 21.59 -12.47 -2.62
C ASP A 180 21.18 -11.92 -4.00
N ILE A 181 21.94 -10.90 -4.45
CA ILE A 181 21.63 -10.11 -5.64
C ILE A 181 22.61 -10.50 -6.75
N CYS A 182 22.07 -10.80 -7.93
CA CYS A 182 22.85 -10.86 -9.16
C CYS A 182 23.21 -9.44 -9.60
N VAL A 183 24.46 -9.04 -9.42
CA VAL A 183 24.98 -7.71 -9.80
C VAL A 183 25.94 -7.82 -10.98
N GLY A 184 25.88 -6.86 -11.90
CA GLY A 184 26.78 -6.79 -13.07
C GLY A 184 26.36 -5.70 -14.04
N PRO A 185 27.07 -5.49 -15.16
CA PRO A 185 26.59 -4.61 -16.22
C PRO A 185 25.33 -5.21 -16.88
N LEU A 186 24.65 -4.40 -17.71
CA LEU A 186 23.70 -4.94 -18.68
C LEU A 186 24.44 -5.87 -19.67
N LEU A 187 23.90 -7.06 -19.88
CA LEU A 187 24.44 -8.03 -20.83
C LEU A 187 24.04 -7.67 -22.27
N PRO A 188 24.84 -8.05 -23.28
CA PRO A 188 24.42 -7.96 -24.68
C PRO A 188 23.06 -8.65 -24.89
N GLY A 189 22.09 -7.92 -25.47
CA GLY A 189 20.71 -8.35 -25.65
C GLY A 189 19.74 -7.93 -24.53
N GLU A 190 20.19 -7.76 -23.28
CA GLU A 190 19.30 -7.24 -22.20
C GLU A 190 18.82 -5.83 -22.55
N LEU A 191 19.68 -5.01 -23.16
CA LEU A 191 19.33 -3.66 -23.60
C LEU A 191 18.20 -3.66 -24.64
N GLU A 192 18.31 -4.50 -25.67
CA GLU A 192 17.32 -4.64 -26.76
C GLU A 192 15.98 -5.18 -26.23
N LEU A 193 16.03 -6.08 -25.24
CA LEU A 193 14.84 -6.64 -24.61
C LEU A 193 14.05 -5.62 -23.78
N ARG A 194 14.61 -4.45 -23.43
CA ARG A 194 13.90 -3.42 -22.66
C ARG A 194 12.78 -2.72 -23.44
N GLU A 195 12.72 -2.90 -24.76
CA GLU A 195 11.67 -2.35 -25.62
C GLU A 195 10.47 -3.29 -25.77
N VAL A 196 10.60 -4.54 -25.30
CA VAL A 196 9.54 -5.55 -25.32
C VAL A 196 9.20 -5.96 -23.89
N SER A 197 7.97 -6.42 -23.68
CA SER A 197 7.61 -7.02 -22.41
C SER A 197 8.30 -8.37 -22.26
N ASP A 198 8.97 -8.59 -21.13
CA ASP A 198 9.46 -9.91 -20.72
C ASP A 198 8.45 -10.71 -19.90
N ASP A 199 7.31 -10.09 -19.55
CA ASP A 199 6.23 -10.69 -18.76
C ASP A 199 4.84 -10.42 -19.38
N GLN A 200 3.81 -11.08 -18.85
CA GLN A 200 2.41 -10.71 -19.08
C GLN A 200 1.94 -9.81 -17.93
N SER A 201 1.07 -8.83 -18.22
CA SER A 201 0.48 -8.03 -17.14
C SER A 201 -0.95 -7.62 -17.46
N ILE A 202 -1.82 -7.73 -16.45
CA ILE A 202 -3.16 -7.13 -16.41
C ILE A 202 -2.99 -5.81 -15.69
N VAL A 203 -3.42 -4.73 -16.31
CA VAL A 203 -3.15 -3.40 -15.80
C VAL A 203 -4.45 -2.65 -15.58
N ILE A 204 -4.58 -2.05 -14.40
CA ILE A 204 -5.70 -1.18 -14.06
C ILE A 204 -5.18 0.25 -13.82
N GLY A 205 -5.84 1.22 -14.45
CA GLY A 205 -5.70 2.63 -14.17
C GLY A 205 -7.03 3.22 -13.74
N TYR A 206 -7.02 4.20 -12.84
CA TYR A 206 -8.21 4.92 -12.41
C TYR A 206 -7.95 6.41 -12.32
N ALA A 207 -8.98 7.23 -12.51
CA ALA A 207 -8.97 8.64 -12.15
C ALA A 207 -10.37 9.11 -11.74
N SER A 208 -10.43 10.03 -10.77
CA SER A 208 -11.63 10.78 -10.39
C SER A 208 -11.46 12.25 -10.77
N SER A 209 -12.53 12.89 -11.23
CA SER A 209 -12.58 14.32 -11.53
C SER A 209 -12.79 15.18 -10.28
N LEU A 210 -13.04 14.55 -9.12
CA LEU A 210 -13.38 15.25 -7.90
C LEU A 210 -12.15 16.02 -7.38
N PRO A 211 -12.23 17.35 -7.21
CA PRO A 211 -11.13 18.14 -6.66
C PRO A 211 -10.74 17.68 -5.25
N GLY A 212 -9.49 17.94 -4.86
CA GLY A 212 -8.99 17.66 -3.51
C GLY A 212 -8.63 16.20 -3.21
N THR A 213 -8.94 15.26 -4.13
CA THR A 213 -8.67 13.82 -3.91
C THR A 213 -7.39 13.30 -4.57
N ASP A 214 -6.57 14.16 -5.18
CA ASP A 214 -5.45 13.75 -6.05
C ASP A 214 -5.91 12.79 -7.17
N ALA A 215 -7.15 12.94 -7.65
CA ALA A 215 -7.84 12.04 -8.59
C ALA A 215 -7.95 10.58 -8.11
N LEU A 216 -7.87 10.32 -6.80
CA LEU A 216 -8.12 9.01 -6.17
C LEU A 216 -9.59 8.87 -5.73
N PRO A 217 -10.05 7.66 -5.38
CA PRO A 217 -11.28 7.49 -4.62
C PRO A 217 -11.27 8.26 -3.30
N VAL A 218 -12.44 8.74 -2.87
CA VAL A 218 -12.57 9.70 -1.75
C VAL A 218 -12.08 9.10 -0.44
N GLU A 219 -12.49 7.88 -0.13
CA GLU A 219 -12.10 7.14 1.06
C GLU A 219 -10.58 6.91 1.12
N HIS A 220 -9.97 6.60 -0.02
CA HIS A 220 -8.54 6.34 -0.11
C HIS A 220 -7.73 7.64 -0.01
N ALA A 221 -8.19 8.70 -0.67
CA ALA A 221 -7.60 10.04 -0.54
C ALA A 221 -7.65 10.52 0.91
N LEU A 222 -8.78 10.35 1.60
CA LEU A 222 -8.93 10.71 3.01
C LEU A 222 -7.97 9.91 3.90
N ALA A 223 -7.97 8.57 3.80
CA ALA A 223 -7.08 7.71 4.59
C ALA A 223 -5.61 8.14 4.45
N ARG A 224 -5.18 8.42 3.23
CA ARG A 224 -3.83 8.95 2.94
C ARG A 224 -3.59 10.31 3.60
N LYS A 225 -4.51 11.28 3.44
CA LYS A 225 -4.34 12.64 4.03
C LYS A 225 -4.26 12.58 5.56
N LEU A 226 -5.04 11.70 6.20
CA LEU A 226 -4.96 11.47 7.64
C LEU A 226 -3.64 10.82 8.06
N ALA A 227 -3.15 9.83 7.32
CA ALA A 227 -1.83 9.23 7.56
C ALA A 227 -0.69 10.26 7.42
N MET A 228 -0.75 11.13 6.41
CA MET A 228 0.20 12.25 6.24
C MET A 228 0.10 13.24 7.41
N ALA A 229 -1.11 13.58 7.87
CA ALA A 229 -1.32 14.48 9.00
C ALA A 229 -0.76 13.90 10.31
N LEU A 230 -0.91 12.59 10.53
CA LEU A 230 -0.35 11.85 11.67
C LEU A 230 1.19 11.82 11.60
N TYR A 231 1.76 11.57 10.42
CA TYR A 231 3.20 11.64 10.19
C TYR A 231 3.75 13.05 10.45
N ALA A 232 3.06 14.09 9.97
CA ALA A 232 3.45 15.48 10.19
C ALA A 232 3.44 15.81 11.70
N LEU A 233 2.40 15.41 12.43
CA LEU A 233 2.32 15.61 13.88
C LEU A 233 3.52 14.98 14.61
N ARG A 234 3.88 13.74 14.24
CA ARG A 234 5.06 13.05 14.78
C ARG A 234 6.34 13.85 14.57
N CYS A 235 6.51 14.46 13.40
CA CYS A 235 7.71 15.22 13.07
C CYS A 235 7.74 16.59 13.76
N GLU A 236 6.59 17.26 13.83
CA GLU A 236 6.45 18.62 14.37
C GLU A 236 6.43 18.65 15.91
N GLN A 237 5.99 17.57 16.55
CA GLN A 237 5.86 17.46 18.01
C GLN A 237 6.59 16.23 18.55
N PRO A 238 7.94 16.20 18.47
CA PRO A 238 8.75 15.06 18.94
C PRO A 238 8.58 14.77 20.45
N GLU A 239 8.17 15.76 21.24
CA GLU A 239 7.87 15.63 22.67
C GLU A 239 6.70 14.68 22.97
N LEU A 240 5.79 14.47 22.01
CA LEU A 240 4.71 13.48 22.14
C LEU A 240 5.23 12.03 22.13
N CYS A 241 6.50 11.82 21.76
CA CYS A 241 7.14 10.52 21.69
C CYS A 241 6.40 9.52 20.78
N LEU A 242 5.85 10.01 19.66
CA LEU A 242 5.24 9.20 18.60
C LEU A 242 6.32 8.55 17.72
N GLY A 243 6.08 7.32 17.30
CA GLY A 243 6.99 6.45 16.57
C GLY A 243 6.73 6.39 15.07
N PRO A 244 7.66 5.79 14.31
CA PRO A 244 7.62 5.76 12.84
C PRO A 244 6.53 4.86 12.26
N ASP A 245 6.14 3.78 12.96
CA ASP A 245 5.08 2.87 12.51
C ASP A 245 3.70 3.40 12.89
N GLY A 246 2.75 3.29 11.97
CA GLY A 246 1.38 3.74 12.18
C GLY A 246 0.45 3.32 11.06
N LYS A 247 -0.84 3.25 11.39
CA LYS A 247 -1.92 2.77 10.52
C LYS A 247 -3.13 3.68 10.70
N VAL A 248 -3.86 3.91 9.61
CA VAL A 248 -5.13 4.64 9.59
C VAL A 248 -6.10 3.84 8.75
N ILE A 249 -7.32 3.67 9.26
CA ILE A 249 -8.47 3.15 8.49
C ILE A 249 -9.63 4.12 8.68
N VAL A 250 -10.36 4.38 7.59
CA VAL A 250 -11.51 5.28 7.58
C VAL A 250 -12.74 4.54 7.08
N PHE A 251 -13.90 4.94 7.59
CA PHE A 251 -15.21 4.54 7.11
C PHE A 251 -15.98 5.81 6.75
N ILE A 252 -16.47 5.90 5.52
CA ILE A 252 -17.24 7.04 5.02
C ILE A 252 -18.56 6.56 4.41
N GLU A 253 -19.60 7.37 4.54
CA GLU A 253 -20.83 7.22 3.78
C GLU A 253 -20.73 8.00 2.47
N GLU A 254 -21.14 7.39 1.37
CA GLU A 254 -21.35 8.02 0.06
C GLU A 254 -22.84 7.97 -0.27
N SER A 255 -23.52 9.12 -0.36
CA SER A 255 -24.95 9.18 -0.70
C SER A 255 -25.19 8.89 -2.19
N HIS A 256 -26.28 8.19 -2.50
CA HIS A 256 -26.62 7.83 -3.88
C HIS A 256 -27.07 9.04 -4.73
N ASP A 257 -27.74 10.02 -4.11
CA ASP A 257 -28.50 11.04 -4.84
C ASP A 257 -27.61 12.23 -5.27
N ALA A 258 -26.75 12.67 -4.36
CA ALA A 258 -25.95 13.89 -4.50
C ALA A 258 -24.44 13.64 -4.51
N ARG A 259 -24.00 12.38 -4.35
CA ARG A 259 -22.60 12.01 -4.12
C ARG A 259 -21.98 12.85 -3.00
N ASN A 260 -22.74 13.00 -1.91
CA ASN A 260 -22.23 13.63 -0.69
C ASN A 260 -21.48 12.59 0.13
N PHE A 261 -20.49 13.04 0.89
CA PHE A 261 -19.63 12.20 1.69
C PHE A 261 -19.63 12.65 3.14
N ARG A 262 -19.56 11.70 4.07
CA ARG A 262 -19.40 11.98 5.50
C ARG A 262 -18.52 10.93 6.15
N VAL A 263 -17.65 11.34 7.06
CA VAL A 263 -16.90 10.42 7.93
C VAL A 263 -17.86 9.78 8.92
N VAL A 264 -17.81 8.46 9.06
CA VAL A 264 -18.55 7.69 10.07
C VAL A 264 -17.63 7.30 11.22
N ASP A 265 -16.48 6.71 10.88
CA ASP A 265 -15.52 6.22 11.85
C ASP A 265 -14.10 6.34 11.29
N VAL A 266 -13.16 6.66 12.18
CA VAL A 266 -11.73 6.68 11.91
C VAL A 266 -11.06 5.91 13.03
N SER A 267 -10.29 4.89 12.67
CA SER A 267 -9.42 4.20 13.61
C SER A 267 -7.98 4.39 13.19
N LEU A 268 -7.14 4.78 14.14
CA LEU A 268 -5.71 4.89 13.94
C LEU A 268 -4.95 4.18 15.04
N SER A 269 -3.80 3.62 14.66
CA SER A 269 -2.81 3.04 15.57
C SER A 269 -1.49 3.71 15.28
N ILE A 270 -0.87 4.31 16.29
CA ILE A 270 0.42 4.99 16.16
C ILE A 270 1.38 4.43 17.19
N GLN A 271 2.57 4.05 16.73
CA GLN A 271 3.64 3.62 17.60
C GLN A 271 3.99 4.75 18.57
N HIS A 272 4.38 4.43 19.80
CA HIS A 272 4.89 5.41 20.75
C HIS A 272 5.91 4.79 21.71
N THR A 273 6.59 5.62 22.48
CA THR A 273 7.46 5.11 23.56
C THR A 273 6.63 4.67 24.77
N ALA A 274 7.19 3.81 25.61
CA ALA A 274 6.57 3.39 26.87
C ALA A 274 6.39 4.56 27.87
N GLN A 275 7.13 5.66 27.70
CA GLN A 275 7.11 6.83 28.59
C GLN A 275 6.25 7.99 28.04
N TRP A 276 5.48 7.77 26.98
CA TRP A 276 4.69 8.83 26.37
C TRP A 276 3.59 9.37 27.31
N ASN A 277 3.26 10.64 27.19
CA ASN A 277 2.09 11.21 27.87
C ASN A 277 0.84 10.92 27.04
N ALA A 278 0.16 9.82 27.34
CA ALA A 278 -0.99 9.36 26.57
C ALA A 278 -2.13 10.40 26.49
N VAL A 279 -2.35 11.18 27.55
CA VAL A 279 -3.41 12.22 27.55
C VAL A 279 -3.05 13.36 26.59
N ALA A 280 -1.82 13.88 26.68
CA ALA A 280 -1.36 14.95 25.80
C ALA A 280 -1.32 14.49 24.33
N ALA A 281 -0.79 13.30 24.08
CA ALA A 281 -0.68 12.75 22.73
C ALA A 281 -2.05 12.48 22.10
N ARG A 282 -3.00 11.88 22.84
CA ARG A 282 -4.37 11.66 22.35
C ARG A 282 -5.06 12.97 21.98
N ARG A 283 -4.96 14.01 22.82
CA ARG A 283 -5.51 15.34 22.53
C ARG A 283 -4.88 15.97 21.28
N ALA A 284 -3.56 15.84 21.12
CA ALA A 284 -2.86 16.38 19.96
C ALA A 284 -3.23 15.64 18.67
N ILE A 285 -3.36 14.31 18.72
CA ILE A 285 -3.81 13.47 17.60
C ILE A 285 -5.25 13.81 17.22
N GLU A 286 -6.17 13.86 18.19
CA GLU A 286 -7.57 14.22 17.95
C GLU A 286 -7.69 15.58 17.28
N ALA A 287 -7.02 16.60 17.83
CA ALA A 287 -7.00 17.93 17.23
C ALA A 287 -6.42 17.92 15.80
N ARG A 288 -5.37 17.14 15.53
CA ARG A 288 -4.78 16.99 14.20
C ARG A 288 -5.74 16.32 13.22
N MET A 289 -6.42 15.25 13.64
CA MET A 289 -7.37 14.52 12.79
C MET A 289 -8.57 15.41 12.44
N HIS A 290 -9.15 16.12 13.41
CA HIS A 290 -10.25 17.06 13.15
C HIS A 290 -9.84 18.14 12.15
N LEU A 291 -8.66 18.75 12.31
CA LEU A 291 -8.15 19.74 11.35
C LEU A 291 -7.96 19.15 9.95
N ALA A 292 -7.43 17.93 9.85
CA ALA A 292 -7.22 17.26 8.57
C ALA A 292 -8.55 16.91 7.87
N ILE A 293 -9.56 16.44 8.61
CA ILE A 293 -10.91 16.17 8.10
C ILE A 293 -11.58 17.47 7.64
N GLU A 294 -11.49 18.54 8.43
CA GLU A 294 -12.04 19.85 8.03
C GLU A 294 -11.36 20.40 6.76
N ALA A 295 -10.04 20.29 6.67
CA ALA A 295 -9.30 20.70 5.48
C ALA A 295 -9.68 19.86 4.25
N PHE A 296 -9.89 18.55 4.42
CA PHE A 296 -10.37 17.66 3.36
C PHE A 296 -11.79 18.05 2.91
N ALA A 297 -12.69 18.31 3.86
CA ALA A 297 -14.06 18.74 3.58
C ALA A 297 -14.12 20.04 2.78
N LEU A 298 -13.22 20.99 3.07
CA LEU A 298 -13.12 22.25 2.31
C LEU A 298 -12.59 22.03 0.89
N ALA A 299 -11.72 21.05 0.67
CA ALA A 299 -11.11 20.79 -0.62
C ALA A 299 -11.98 19.91 -1.54
N VAL A 300 -12.89 19.13 -0.98
CA VAL A 300 -13.68 18.11 -1.70
C VAL A 300 -15.17 18.49 -1.71
N PRO A 301 -15.72 18.92 -2.85
CA PRO A 301 -17.15 19.25 -2.97
C PRO A 301 -18.05 18.08 -2.55
N GLY A 302 -19.09 18.39 -1.77
CA GLY A 302 -20.04 17.39 -1.25
C GLY A 302 -19.56 16.65 -0.01
N PHE A 303 -18.34 16.90 0.49
CA PHE A 303 -17.84 16.30 1.72
C PHE A 303 -18.25 17.13 2.95
N ALA A 304 -18.95 16.51 3.90
CA ALA A 304 -19.47 17.18 5.08
C ALA A 304 -18.36 17.53 6.08
N SER A 305 -18.31 18.78 6.51
CA SER A 305 -17.50 19.20 7.66
C SER A 305 -18.29 18.92 8.94
N SER A 306 -18.26 17.68 9.43
CA SER A 306 -18.92 17.32 10.70
C SER A 306 -17.94 16.60 11.63
N GLN A 307 -18.00 16.95 12.91
CA GLN A 307 -17.33 16.20 13.99
C GLN A 307 -18.19 15.05 14.52
N ASP A 308 -19.37 14.82 13.93
CA ASP A 308 -20.22 13.66 14.20
C ASP A 308 -19.65 12.41 13.52
N HIS A 309 -18.54 11.91 14.06
CA HIS A 309 -17.87 10.67 13.69
C HIS A 309 -17.17 10.07 14.91
N THR A 310 -16.93 8.77 14.88
CA THR A 310 -16.11 8.10 15.89
C THR A 310 -14.63 8.24 15.55
N LEU A 311 -13.79 8.51 16.55
CA LEU A 311 -12.34 8.51 16.43
C LEU A 311 -11.72 7.58 17.47
N THR A 312 -11.16 6.47 17.01
CA THR A 312 -10.46 5.50 17.85
C THR A 312 -8.95 5.68 17.71
N ILE A 313 -8.26 5.96 18.82
CA ILE A 313 -6.80 6.11 18.88
C ILE A 313 -6.22 4.97 19.70
N ASN A 314 -5.44 4.10 19.05
CA ASN A 314 -4.80 2.94 19.66
C ASN A 314 -5.84 2.05 20.38
N GLY A 315 -6.84 1.56 19.63
CA GLY A 315 -7.96 0.79 20.18
C GLY A 315 -7.57 -0.52 20.87
N ASP A 316 -6.42 -1.09 20.51
CA ASP A 316 -5.85 -2.31 21.12
C ASP A 316 -4.93 -2.02 22.33
N GLY A 317 -4.86 -0.75 22.76
CA GLY A 317 -3.97 -0.32 23.84
C GLY A 317 -2.60 0.16 23.34
N ASP A 318 -1.59 0.05 24.20
CA ASP A 318 -0.27 0.63 23.93
C ASP A 318 0.45 -0.04 22.76
N PHE A 319 0.91 0.76 21.80
CA PHE A 319 1.65 0.29 20.63
C PHE A 319 3.14 0.68 20.75
N ILE A 320 3.88 -0.06 21.58
CA ILE A 320 5.29 0.25 21.87
C ILE A 320 6.25 -0.37 20.84
N GLU A 321 6.03 -1.65 20.50
CA GLU A 321 6.86 -2.41 19.56
C GLU A 321 6.29 -2.37 18.15
N GLY A 322 6.73 -1.42 17.34
CA GLY A 322 6.35 -1.29 15.93
C GLY A 322 7.49 -1.56 14.94
N GLY A 323 7.18 -1.38 13.66
CA GLY A 323 8.10 -1.61 12.56
C GLY A 323 8.51 -3.07 12.43
N PRO A 324 9.69 -3.36 11.85
CA PRO A 324 10.18 -4.72 11.67
C PRO A 324 10.37 -5.52 12.97
N HIS A 325 10.34 -4.87 14.14
CA HIS A 325 10.41 -5.57 15.42
C HIS A 325 9.07 -6.21 15.81
N GLY A 326 7.96 -5.53 15.52
CA GLY A 326 6.61 -6.00 15.81
C GLY A 326 6.03 -6.91 14.73
N ASP A 327 6.47 -6.76 13.48
CA ASP A 327 5.96 -7.56 12.34
C ASP A 327 7.04 -7.75 11.25
N ASN A 328 6.89 -8.74 10.38
CA ASN A 328 7.74 -8.86 9.19
C ASN A 328 7.26 -7.93 8.07
N GLY A 329 8.17 -7.52 7.19
CA GLY A 329 7.86 -6.67 6.03
C GLY A 329 8.34 -7.28 4.74
N LEU A 330 7.56 -7.19 3.67
CA LEU A 330 8.00 -7.58 2.32
C LEU A 330 7.60 -6.50 1.30
N SER A 331 8.45 -6.28 0.29
CA SER A 331 8.12 -5.46 -0.87
C SER A 331 6.83 -5.96 -1.54
N GLY A 332 6.00 -5.04 -2.01
CA GLY A 332 4.78 -5.37 -2.74
C GLY A 332 3.65 -5.96 -1.90
N LYS A 333 3.68 -5.86 -0.56
CA LYS A 333 2.60 -6.34 0.33
C LYS A 333 1.47 -5.32 0.56
N LYS A 334 1.62 -4.07 0.10
CA LYS A 334 0.67 -2.97 0.31
C LYS A 334 -0.01 -2.49 -0.98
N LEU A 335 -0.18 -3.38 -1.96
CA LEU A 335 -0.74 -3.07 -3.29
C LEU A 335 -2.06 -2.26 -3.26
N VAL A 336 -3.01 -2.63 -2.40
CA VAL A 336 -4.30 -1.90 -2.33
C VAL A 336 -4.07 -0.44 -1.91
N ALA A 337 -3.15 -0.19 -0.97
CA ALA A 337 -2.78 1.14 -0.51
C ALA A 337 -1.86 1.88 -1.50
N ASP A 338 -1.04 1.16 -2.27
CA ASP A 338 -0.15 1.72 -3.30
C ASP A 338 -0.90 2.24 -4.53
N PHE A 339 -2.04 1.60 -4.83
CA PHE A 339 -2.86 1.92 -5.98
C PHE A 339 -3.97 2.92 -5.64
N TYR A 340 -5.22 2.46 -5.51
CA TYR A 340 -6.39 3.32 -5.48
C TYR A 340 -7.31 3.02 -4.28
N GLY A 341 -6.85 2.24 -3.30
CA GLY A 341 -7.71 1.71 -2.25
C GLY A 341 -8.64 0.59 -2.76
N PRO A 342 -9.54 0.07 -1.90
CA PRO A 342 -10.27 -1.17 -2.17
C PRO A 342 -11.41 -1.03 -3.19
N ARG A 343 -11.81 0.20 -3.56
CA ARG A 343 -12.92 0.45 -4.51
C ARG A 343 -12.58 0.08 -5.94
N VAL A 344 -11.30 0.10 -6.30
CA VAL A 344 -10.83 -0.11 -7.67
C VAL A 344 -10.10 -1.45 -7.75
N PRO A 345 -10.36 -2.28 -8.77
CA PRO A 345 -9.62 -3.53 -8.95
C PRO A 345 -8.13 -3.24 -9.19
N ILE A 346 -7.27 -4.19 -8.82
CA ILE A 346 -5.83 -4.12 -9.10
C ILE A 346 -5.39 -5.31 -9.96
N GLY A 347 -4.35 -5.10 -10.76
CA GLY A 347 -3.79 -6.11 -11.67
C GLY A 347 -2.99 -7.21 -10.98
N GLY A 348 -2.45 -6.93 -9.79
CA GLY A 348 -1.70 -7.88 -8.95
C GLY A 348 -0.18 -7.66 -8.95
N GLY A 349 0.38 -6.95 -9.92
CA GLY A 349 1.81 -6.65 -9.98
C GLY A 349 2.24 -5.58 -8.95
N ALA A 350 3.26 -5.88 -8.16
CA ALA A 350 3.95 -4.88 -7.33
C ALA A 350 4.74 -3.89 -8.19
N MET A 351 4.77 -2.62 -7.78
CA MET A 351 5.54 -1.58 -8.46
C MET A 351 6.95 -1.44 -7.88
N SER A 352 7.10 -1.45 -6.55
CA SER A 352 8.39 -1.26 -5.86
C SER A 352 9.44 -2.30 -6.26
N GLY A 353 10.72 -1.90 -6.35
CA GLY A 353 11.82 -2.81 -6.68
C GLY A 353 11.94 -3.20 -8.17
N LYS A 354 11.07 -2.64 -9.02
CA LYS A 354 11.08 -2.86 -10.46
C LYS A 354 11.51 -1.60 -11.20
N ASP A 355 12.32 -1.75 -12.24
CA ASP A 355 12.67 -0.65 -13.13
C ASP A 355 11.49 -0.23 -14.04
N PHE A 356 11.62 0.88 -14.75
CA PHE A 356 10.51 1.48 -15.52
C PHE A 356 10.24 0.82 -16.87
N CYS A 357 11.04 -0.18 -17.28
CA CYS A 357 10.74 -1.04 -18.42
C CYS A 357 9.95 -2.29 -18.00
N LYS A 358 9.86 -2.60 -16.69
CA LYS A 358 9.02 -3.69 -16.19
C LYS A 358 7.54 -3.32 -16.28
N VAL A 359 6.77 -4.18 -16.92
CA VAL A 359 5.36 -3.92 -17.23
C VAL A 359 4.47 -3.70 -16.01
N ASP A 360 4.80 -4.31 -14.87
CA ASP A 360 4.06 -4.11 -13.63
C ASP A 360 4.24 -2.72 -13.01
N ARG A 361 5.31 -2.02 -13.36
CA ARG A 361 5.50 -0.60 -13.01
C ARG A 361 5.02 0.29 -14.15
N ALA A 362 5.43 -0.02 -15.38
CA ALA A 362 5.14 0.82 -16.53
C ALA A 362 3.63 0.91 -16.81
N GLY A 363 2.96 -0.24 -16.83
CA GLY A 363 1.56 -0.39 -17.17
C GLY A 363 0.65 0.48 -16.32
N PRO A 364 0.63 0.33 -14.98
CA PRO A 364 -0.26 1.12 -14.12
C PRO A 364 -0.06 2.63 -14.25
N LEU A 365 1.17 3.09 -14.49
CA LEU A 365 1.46 4.50 -14.77
C LEU A 365 0.85 4.97 -16.11
N ILE A 366 0.96 4.16 -17.18
CA ILE A 366 0.32 4.46 -18.47
C ILE A 366 -1.20 4.48 -18.33
N ALA A 367 -1.77 3.47 -17.67
CA ALA A 367 -3.22 3.37 -17.48
C ALA A 367 -3.76 4.54 -16.65
N ARG A 368 -3.01 5.00 -15.64
CA ARG A 368 -3.33 6.21 -14.87
C ARG A 368 -3.32 7.46 -15.74
N GLU A 369 -2.30 7.67 -16.57
CA GLU A 369 -2.24 8.81 -17.50
C GLU A 369 -3.44 8.81 -18.45
N LEU A 370 -3.82 7.64 -18.97
CA LEU A 370 -4.97 7.49 -19.84
C LEU A 370 -6.29 7.79 -19.12
N ALA A 371 -6.45 7.32 -17.87
CA ALA A 371 -7.62 7.61 -17.05
C ALA A 371 -7.75 9.11 -16.73
N LEU A 372 -6.63 9.78 -16.39
CA LEU A 372 -6.59 11.22 -16.18
C LEU A 372 -6.99 11.99 -17.44
N ALA A 373 -6.43 11.61 -18.60
CA ALA A 373 -6.77 12.22 -19.88
C ALA A 373 -8.25 12.04 -20.23
N ALA A 374 -8.83 10.87 -19.96
CA ALA A 374 -10.25 10.60 -20.18
C ALA A 374 -11.14 11.48 -19.32
N VAL A 375 -10.90 11.56 -18.01
CA VAL A 375 -11.64 12.45 -17.10
C VAL A 375 -11.58 13.91 -17.56
N GLN A 376 -10.39 14.37 -17.96
CA GLN A 376 -10.19 15.76 -18.38
C GLN A 376 -10.82 16.11 -19.73
N ARG A 377 -10.72 15.21 -20.73
CA ARG A 377 -11.14 15.50 -22.12
C ARG A 377 -12.55 15.03 -22.46
N LEU A 378 -13.04 14.00 -21.78
CA LEU A 378 -14.36 13.42 -22.05
C LEU A 378 -15.42 13.87 -21.03
N GLY A 379 -15.01 14.59 -19.98
CA GLY A 379 -15.91 15.17 -18.99
C GLY A 379 -16.61 14.15 -18.09
N CYS A 380 -16.09 12.92 -18.02
CA CYS A 380 -16.57 11.94 -17.03
C CYS A 380 -16.06 12.28 -15.63
N ARG A 381 -16.87 11.96 -14.62
CA ARG A 381 -16.57 12.13 -13.18
C ARG A 381 -15.54 11.13 -12.68
N GLU A 382 -15.50 9.93 -13.24
CA GLU A 382 -14.46 8.95 -13.00
C GLU A 382 -14.18 8.13 -14.27
N CYS A 383 -12.99 7.55 -14.35
CA CYS A 383 -12.60 6.67 -15.45
C CYS A 383 -11.80 5.49 -14.92
N LEU A 384 -12.16 4.29 -15.35
CA LEU A 384 -11.41 3.07 -15.16
C LEU A 384 -10.87 2.57 -16.51
N VAL A 385 -9.57 2.38 -16.57
CA VAL A 385 -8.84 1.85 -17.73
C VAL A 385 -8.36 0.44 -17.41
N THR A 386 -8.55 -0.47 -18.35
CA THR A 386 -7.96 -1.81 -18.33
C THR A 386 -7.07 -1.98 -19.54
N LEU A 387 -5.78 -2.25 -19.31
CA LEU A 387 -4.82 -2.59 -20.36
C LEU A 387 -4.35 -4.04 -20.19
N GLY A 388 -3.83 -4.59 -21.28
CA GLY A 388 -3.15 -5.89 -21.28
C GLY A 388 -1.87 -5.82 -22.09
N ILE A 389 -0.87 -6.59 -21.66
CA ILE A 389 0.38 -6.81 -22.38
C ILE A 389 0.83 -8.25 -22.21
N ARG A 390 1.50 -8.81 -23.22
CA ARG A 390 2.01 -10.19 -23.22
C ARG A 390 3.51 -10.17 -23.50
N PRO A 391 4.25 -11.25 -23.17
CA PRO A 391 5.65 -11.36 -23.54
C PRO A 391 5.87 -11.11 -25.03
N GLY A 392 6.86 -10.29 -25.36
CA GLY A 392 7.21 -9.88 -26.72
C GLY A 392 6.41 -8.70 -27.29
N ASP A 393 5.30 -8.28 -26.67
CA ASP A 393 4.59 -7.06 -27.09
C ASP A 393 5.46 -5.82 -26.76
N ARG A 394 5.52 -4.83 -27.68
CA ARG A 394 6.25 -3.55 -27.50
C ARG A 394 5.38 -2.43 -26.90
N GLU A 395 4.06 -2.61 -26.94
CA GLU A 395 3.09 -1.63 -26.50
C GLU A 395 1.90 -2.28 -25.79
N PHE A 396 1.31 -1.54 -24.87
CA PHE A 396 0.11 -1.96 -24.14
C PHE A 396 -1.14 -1.84 -25.01
N ARG A 397 -2.03 -2.82 -24.87
CA ARG A 397 -3.31 -2.86 -25.59
C ARG A 397 -4.43 -2.38 -24.67
N ILE A 398 -5.26 -1.47 -25.15
CA ILE A 398 -6.48 -1.06 -24.44
C ILE A 398 -7.49 -2.21 -24.53
N VAL A 399 -7.84 -2.79 -23.38
CA VAL A 399 -8.89 -3.82 -23.28
C VAL A 399 -10.25 -3.15 -23.09
N ARG A 400 -10.31 -2.16 -22.18
CA ARG A 400 -11.54 -1.44 -21.86
C ARG A 400 -11.26 -0.07 -21.27
N VAL A 401 -12.13 0.89 -21.54
CA VAL A 401 -12.21 2.16 -20.84
C VAL A 401 -13.66 2.39 -20.42
N GLU A 402 -13.90 2.63 -19.13
CA GLU A 402 -15.23 2.80 -18.55
C GLU A 402 -15.32 4.09 -17.74
N ALA A 403 -16.45 4.78 -17.83
CA ALA A 403 -16.82 5.87 -16.94
C ALA A 403 -17.64 5.36 -15.74
N GLU A 404 -18.42 6.24 -15.12
CA GLU A 404 -19.36 5.92 -14.04
C GLU A 404 -20.30 4.78 -14.46
N ASN A 405 -20.76 3.99 -13.50
CA ASN A 405 -21.72 2.90 -13.75
C ASN A 405 -21.26 1.89 -14.80
N ARG A 406 -19.94 1.78 -15.04
CA ARG A 406 -19.34 0.87 -16.02
C ARG A 406 -19.76 1.17 -17.47
N GLN A 407 -20.17 2.40 -17.76
CA GLN A 407 -20.46 2.83 -19.12
C GLN A 407 -19.18 2.83 -19.95
N ARG A 408 -19.15 2.08 -21.05
CA ARG A 408 -17.98 2.04 -21.95
C ARG A 408 -17.80 3.38 -22.67
N LEU A 409 -16.56 3.87 -22.69
CA LEU A 409 -16.17 5.05 -23.46
C LEU A 409 -15.62 4.65 -24.83
N ASP A 410 -15.82 5.53 -25.82
CA ASP A 410 -15.23 5.38 -27.14
C ASP A 410 -13.72 5.65 -27.07
N THR A 411 -12.94 4.58 -27.26
CA THR A 411 -11.48 4.59 -27.18
C THR A 411 -10.81 5.34 -28.31
N THR A 412 -11.49 5.56 -29.44
CA THR A 412 -10.94 6.35 -30.56
C THR A 412 -10.66 7.79 -30.15
N ARG A 413 -11.44 8.34 -29.21
CA ARG A 413 -11.26 9.68 -28.64
C ARG A 413 -10.04 9.79 -27.72
N LEU A 414 -9.44 8.66 -27.36
CA LEU A 414 -8.26 8.57 -26.51
C LEU A 414 -6.97 8.21 -27.28
N HIS A 415 -7.11 7.95 -28.58
CA HIS A 415 -5.99 7.58 -29.43
C HIS A 415 -4.96 8.73 -29.50
N GLY A 416 -3.67 8.39 -29.35
CA GLY A 416 -2.57 9.35 -29.41
C GLY A 416 -2.46 10.31 -28.22
N LEU A 417 -3.30 10.18 -27.19
CA LEU A 417 -3.22 11.04 -26.01
C LEU A 417 -2.11 10.64 -25.04
N VAL A 418 -1.78 9.35 -25.02
CA VAL A 418 -0.77 8.73 -24.15
C VAL A 418 0.04 7.76 -25.00
N ASP A 419 1.36 7.78 -24.87
CA ASP A 419 2.23 6.81 -25.54
C ASP A 419 2.15 5.46 -24.82
N MET A 420 1.70 4.43 -25.52
CA MET A 420 1.49 3.08 -24.98
C MET A 420 2.74 2.19 -25.12
N ARG A 421 3.84 2.68 -25.71
CA ARG A 421 5.06 1.90 -25.97
C ARG A 421 6.00 1.87 -24.77
N LEU A 422 6.62 0.71 -24.51
CA LEU A 422 7.61 0.53 -23.44
C LEU A 422 8.90 1.33 -23.66
N GLU A 423 9.35 1.43 -24.92
CA GLU A 423 10.57 2.17 -25.29
C GLU A 423 10.51 3.64 -24.84
N SER A 424 9.33 4.26 -24.90
CA SER A 424 9.15 5.67 -24.51
C SER A 424 9.37 5.94 -23.01
N LYS A 425 9.53 4.89 -22.19
CA LYS A 425 9.52 4.97 -20.71
C LYS A 425 10.90 5.07 -20.09
N GLU A 426 11.94 5.02 -20.92
CA GLU A 426 13.33 5.23 -20.51
C GLU A 426 13.55 6.55 -19.76
N TYR A 427 12.77 7.60 -20.06
CA TYR A 427 12.95 8.96 -19.48
C TYR A 427 11.92 9.34 -18.42
N TRP A 428 11.13 8.39 -17.91
CA TRP A 428 10.10 8.69 -16.91
C TRP A 428 10.54 9.20 -15.51
N PRO A 429 11.77 9.02 -14.98
CA PRO A 429 12.07 9.37 -13.60
C PRO A 429 12.43 10.86 -13.42
N ASP A 430 13.04 11.52 -14.41
CA ASP A 430 13.38 12.96 -14.35
C ASP A 430 12.14 13.83 -14.08
N GLN A 431 10.95 13.28 -14.36
CA GLN A 431 9.66 13.96 -14.21
C GLN A 431 8.84 13.50 -13.01
N ARG A 432 9.20 12.39 -12.33
CA ARG A 432 8.35 11.72 -11.33
C ARG A 432 8.81 11.88 -9.87
N GLY A 433 10.01 12.40 -9.61
CA GLY A 433 10.45 12.76 -8.25
C GLY A 433 11.19 11.66 -7.48
N ASP A 434 11.17 11.74 -6.14
CA ASP A 434 11.86 10.82 -5.23
C ASP A 434 11.06 9.50 -5.07
N LEU A 435 11.60 8.39 -5.61
CA LEU A 435 10.96 7.08 -5.58
C LEU A 435 10.75 6.58 -4.15
N VAL A 436 11.57 7.02 -3.18
CA VAL A 436 11.39 6.67 -1.77
C VAL A 436 10.11 7.31 -1.22
N GLN A 437 9.81 8.55 -1.59
CA GLN A 437 8.55 9.20 -1.17
C GLN A 437 7.35 8.59 -1.88
N ILE A 438 7.49 8.27 -3.17
CA ILE A 438 6.46 7.56 -3.93
C ILE A 438 6.12 6.22 -3.27
N ALA A 439 7.13 5.41 -2.95
CA ALA A 439 6.96 4.12 -2.29
C ALA A 439 6.26 4.27 -0.92
N ARG A 440 6.43 5.39 -0.21
CA ARG A 440 5.77 5.66 1.07
C ARG A 440 4.33 6.13 0.93
N TRP A 441 4.07 7.02 -0.03
CA TRP A 441 2.84 7.81 -0.08
C TRP A 441 1.93 7.49 -1.27
N GLY A 442 2.28 6.52 -2.10
CA GLY A 442 1.45 6.01 -3.19
C GLY A 442 1.84 6.56 -4.56
N HIS A 443 1.76 5.70 -5.58
CA HIS A 443 2.37 5.93 -6.91
C HIS A 443 1.58 6.87 -7.84
N PHE A 444 0.32 7.15 -7.52
CA PHE A 444 -0.56 7.93 -8.38
C PHE A 444 -0.92 9.30 -7.82
N THR A 445 -0.21 9.71 -6.77
CA THR A 445 -0.44 10.97 -6.09
C THR A 445 0.34 12.08 -6.80
N ALA A 446 -0.26 13.26 -6.91
CA ALA A 446 0.32 14.38 -7.64
C ALA A 446 1.45 15.03 -6.83
N GLU A 447 2.63 14.41 -6.81
CA GLU A 447 3.87 15.16 -6.66
C GLU A 447 4.32 15.59 -8.06
N ARG A 448 3.66 16.62 -8.62
CA ARG A 448 4.46 17.59 -9.38
C ARG A 448 5.44 18.12 -8.35
N ALA A 449 6.71 17.75 -8.51
CA ALA A 449 7.85 18.15 -7.71
C ALA A 449 7.47 19.17 -6.66
N VAL A 450 7.48 18.76 -5.39
CA VAL A 450 7.80 19.69 -4.33
C VAL A 450 9.08 20.39 -4.78
N HIS A 451 8.93 21.59 -5.33
CA HIS A 451 10.02 22.50 -5.56
C HIS A 451 10.82 22.54 -4.24
N PRO A 452 12.16 22.59 -4.25
CA PRO A 452 12.98 22.51 -3.03
C PRO A 452 12.66 23.55 -1.94
N MET A 453 11.70 24.45 -2.18
CA MET A 453 11.16 25.41 -1.22
C MET A 453 10.16 24.84 -0.19
N LEU A 454 9.64 23.61 -0.30
CA LEU A 454 8.95 22.94 0.84
C LEU A 454 9.85 21.89 1.53
N GLY A 455 11.04 21.63 1.00
CA GLY A 455 12.12 20.96 1.74
C GLY A 455 12.58 21.76 2.96
N ASP A 456 12.29 23.08 2.96
CA ASP A 456 12.55 24.00 4.07
C ASP A 456 11.34 24.22 5.01
N LEU A 457 10.19 23.57 4.76
CA LEU A 457 9.03 23.61 5.69
C LEU A 457 9.01 22.48 6.72
N CYS A 458 10.13 21.76 6.86
CA CYS A 458 10.51 21.18 8.14
C CYS A 458 10.80 22.27 9.20
N GLY A 459 10.79 23.56 8.82
CA GLY A 459 10.69 24.71 9.70
C GLY A 459 9.27 25.30 9.74
N SER A 460 8.64 25.18 10.92
CA SER A 460 7.52 26.02 11.39
C SER A 460 6.31 26.20 10.46
N THR A 461 5.37 25.27 10.52
CA THR A 461 3.94 25.65 10.42
C THR A 461 3.23 25.27 11.70
N SER A 462 2.98 26.25 12.56
CA SER A 462 2.29 26.03 13.82
C SER A 462 0.82 25.66 13.57
N PRO A 463 0.15 24.97 14.52
CA PRO A 463 -1.30 24.73 14.46
C PRO A 463 -2.13 26.01 14.27
N GLU A 464 -1.61 27.18 14.67
CA GLU A 464 -2.24 28.47 14.41
C GLU A 464 -2.14 28.91 12.95
N GLN A 465 -1.03 28.65 12.27
CA GLN A 465 -0.89 28.95 10.84
C GLN A 465 -1.77 28.02 9.98
N MET A 466 -1.92 26.76 10.39
CA MET A 466 -2.88 25.83 9.76
C MET A 466 -4.32 26.30 9.99
N ARG A 467 -4.68 26.69 11.22
CA ARG A 467 -6.00 27.28 11.54
C ARG A 467 -6.24 28.59 10.78
N ALA A 468 -5.22 29.43 10.63
CA ALA A 468 -5.29 30.67 9.86
C ALA A 468 -5.47 30.39 8.36
N ALA A 469 -4.80 29.38 7.81
CA ALA A 469 -4.98 28.93 6.43
C ALA A 469 -6.39 28.37 6.21
N VAL A 470 -6.92 27.58 7.15
CA VAL A 470 -8.30 27.07 7.13
C VAL A 470 -9.31 28.22 7.24
N HIS A 471 -9.09 29.20 8.13
CA HIS A 471 -9.94 30.40 8.23
C HIS A 471 -9.84 31.31 6.99
N ALA A 472 -8.66 31.45 6.39
CA ALA A 472 -8.46 32.20 5.16
C ALA A 472 -9.14 31.51 3.97
N ALA A 473 -9.05 30.18 3.87
CA ALA A 473 -9.77 29.38 2.89
C ALA A 473 -11.30 29.51 3.05
N ARG A 474 -11.81 29.51 4.29
CA ARG A 474 -13.24 29.81 4.58
C ARG A 474 -13.66 31.20 4.11
N ARG A 475 -12.78 32.22 4.17
CA ARG A 475 -13.04 33.58 3.65
C ARG A 475 -12.96 33.65 2.11
N LEU A 476 -12.12 32.82 1.49
CA LEU A 476 -11.94 32.77 0.03
C LEU A 476 -12.98 31.89 -0.68
N GLY A 477 -13.56 30.92 0.02
CA GLY A 477 -14.64 30.04 -0.47
C GLY A 477 -15.95 30.76 -0.83
N ALA A 478 -16.07 32.06 -0.55
CA ALA A 478 -17.19 32.89 -1.01
C ALA A 478 -16.98 33.54 -2.40
N LYS A 479 -15.86 33.27 -3.10
CA LYS A 479 -15.53 33.94 -4.38
C LYS A 479 -15.37 33.05 -5.61
N TYR A 480 -15.56 31.73 -5.50
CA TYR A 480 -15.62 30.84 -6.67
C TYR A 480 -17.06 30.44 -6.98
N VAL A 481 -17.88 31.43 -7.35
CA VAL A 481 -19.11 31.21 -8.12
C VAL A 481 -18.95 31.95 -9.44
N ALA A 482 -18.96 31.17 -10.52
CA ALA A 482 -19.21 31.55 -11.92
C ALA A 482 -18.36 32.69 -12.52
N ARG A 483 -17.52 32.32 -13.49
CA ARG A 483 -17.45 33.10 -14.74
C ARG A 483 -17.56 32.14 -15.93
N PRO A 484 -18.62 32.26 -16.75
CA PRO A 484 -18.67 31.59 -18.04
C PRO A 484 -17.86 32.41 -19.06
N CYS A 485 -17.04 31.73 -19.86
CA CYS A 485 -16.68 32.07 -21.23
C CYS A 485 -16.32 30.75 -21.94
#